data_AF-A0A2N9FJM6-F1
#
_entry.id   AF-A0A2N9FJM6-F1
#
_cell.length_a   1.000
_cell.length_b   1.000
_cell.length_c   1.000
_cell.angle_alpha   90.00
_cell.angle_beta   90.00
_cell.angle_gamma   90.00
#
_symmetry.space_group_name_H-M   'P 1'
#
loop_
_entity.id
_entity.type
_entity.pdbx_description
1 polymer ?
#
loop_
_entity_poly.entity_id
_entity_poly.type
_entity_poly.pdbx_seq_one_letter_code
_entity_poly.pdbx_strand_id
1 'polypeptide(L)'
;MASTETTASSSSTPNQNTIVSIENSRSPYYLNNGDHPGIKIVPDPLTGDNYQSWRRSMTTALSAKNKLGFVNGTISQPNDESDPLFLDWQRCNDLVLSWITNCLSRQIYSTVLYLYIAKEV
;
A
#
# COMPACT_ATOMS: atom_id res chain seq x y z
N MET A 1 -60.91 24.42 -11.13
CA MET A 1 -59.94 23.85 -10.18
C MET A 1 -59.76 22.38 -10.52
N ALA A 2 -58.63 22.00 -11.12
CA ALA A 2 -58.04 20.66 -11.05
C ALA A 2 -56.67 20.78 -11.72
N SER A 3 -55.63 20.81 -10.90
CA SER A 3 -54.24 21.07 -11.28
C SER A 3 -53.62 19.86 -11.99
N THR A 4 -52.81 20.14 -13.00
CA THR A 4 -51.92 19.20 -13.68
C THR A 4 -50.72 18.86 -12.80
N GLU A 5 -50.54 17.59 -12.44
CA GLU A 5 -49.28 17.10 -11.84
C GLU A 5 -48.42 16.45 -12.92
N THR A 6 -47.31 17.11 -13.21
CA THR A 6 -46.18 16.60 -14.00
C THR A 6 -45.25 15.87 -13.06
N THR A 7 -45.24 14.53 -13.08
CA THR A 7 -44.27 13.76 -12.31
C THR A 7 -43.02 13.53 -13.17
N ALA A 8 -41.97 14.26 -12.83
CA ALA A 8 -40.65 14.18 -13.45
C ALA A 8 -40.09 12.75 -13.37
N SER A 9 -39.63 12.25 -14.53
CA SER A 9 -38.87 11.01 -14.63
C SER A 9 -37.46 11.23 -14.08
N SER A 10 -37.21 10.77 -12.86
CA SER A 10 -35.87 10.74 -12.27
C SER A 10 -35.09 9.57 -12.86
N SER A 11 -34.35 9.81 -13.94
CA SER A 11 -33.34 8.89 -14.46
C SER A 11 -32.15 8.82 -13.50
N SER A 12 -32.11 7.82 -12.63
CA SER A 12 -30.93 7.49 -11.83
C SER A 12 -30.04 6.50 -12.56
N THR A 13 -28.85 6.93 -12.99
CA THR A 13 -27.74 6.07 -13.41
C THR A 13 -26.42 6.76 -13.06
N PRO A 14 -25.34 6.02 -12.79
CA PRO A 14 -25.19 4.93 -11.83
C PRO A 14 -24.16 5.32 -10.75
N ASN A 15 -24.28 4.79 -9.53
CA ASN A 15 -23.21 4.89 -8.55
C ASN A 15 -22.08 3.96 -9.00
N GLN A 16 -21.16 4.47 -9.81
CA GLN A 16 -19.90 3.79 -10.07
C GLN A 16 -19.12 3.82 -8.76
N ASN A 17 -19.20 2.72 -8.00
CA ASN A 17 -18.10 2.33 -7.14
C ASN A 17 -16.86 2.35 -8.02
N THR A 18 -16.09 3.42 -7.90
CA THR A 18 -14.85 3.61 -8.66
C THR A 18 -13.93 2.48 -8.21
N ILE A 19 -13.96 1.37 -8.94
CA ILE A 19 -12.92 0.36 -8.92
C ILE A 19 -11.66 1.17 -9.14
N VAL A 20 -10.88 1.41 -8.07
CA VAL A 20 -9.59 2.08 -8.19
C VAL A 20 -8.77 1.07 -8.97
N SER A 21 -8.77 1.20 -10.30
CA SER A 21 -8.28 0.12 -11.14
C SER A 21 -6.83 -0.12 -10.73
N ILE A 22 -6.48 -1.39 -10.55
CA ILE A 22 -5.11 -1.85 -10.29
C ILE A 22 -4.15 -1.42 -11.43
N GLU A 23 -4.69 -0.83 -12.51
CA GLU A 23 -3.97 -0.24 -13.63
C GLU A 23 -3.71 1.26 -13.49
N ASN A 24 -4.37 1.94 -12.55
CA ASN A 24 -4.13 3.35 -12.29
C ASN A 24 -2.77 3.49 -11.59
N SER A 25 -1.77 3.97 -12.34
CA SER A 25 -0.41 4.17 -11.84
C SER A 25 -0.28 5.14 -10.65
N ARG A 26 -1.33 5.92 -10.36
CA ARG A 26 -1.40 6.79 -9.17
C ARG A 26 -1.99 6.09 -7.95
N SER A 27 -2.59 4.92 -8.12
CA SER A 27 -3.10 4.12 -7.00
C SER A 27 -1.94 3.67 -6.12
N PRO A 28 -2.06 3.74 -4.78
CA PRO A 28 -1.06 3.14 -3.90
C PRO A 28 -1.00 1.61 -4.03
N TYR A 29 -2.04 0.98 -4.58
CA TYR A 29 -2.10 -0.47 -4.83
C TYR A 29 -1.48 -0.89 -6.17
N TYR A 30 -1.06 0.08 -6.99
CA TYR A 30 -0.42 -0.20 -8.28
C TYR A 30 0.96 -0.85 -8.07
N LEU A 31 1.26 -1.90 -8.82
CA LEU A 31 2.58 -2.53 -8.86
C LEU A 31 3.21 -2.27 -10.24
N ASN A 32 4.42 -1.71 -10.25
CA ASN A 32 5.14 -1.49 -11.50
C ASN A 32 5.62 -2.84 -12.06
N ASN A 33 5.80 -2.95 -13.39
CA ASN A 33 6.32 -4.17 -14.02
C ASN A 33 7.68 -4.65 -13.48
N GLY A 34 8.49 -3.74 -12.93
CA GLY A 34 9.78 -4.05 -12.33
C GLY A 34 9.72 -4.38 -10.84
N ASP A 35 8.56 -4.32 -10.20
CA ASP A 35 8.42 -4.53 -8.77
C ASP A 35 8.39 -6.03 -8.45
N HIS A 36 9.34 -6.48 -7.62
CA HIS A 36 9.40 -7.85 -7.14
C HIS A 36 9.99 -7.91 -5.72
N PRO A 37 9.74 -9.01 -4.96
CA PRO A 37 10.17 -9.12 -3.57
C PRO A 37 11.68 -8.97 -3.38
N GLY A 38 12.50 -9.52 -4.28
CA GLY A 38 13.96 -9.52 -4.17
C GLY A 38 14.68 -8.18 -4.38
N ILE A 39 13.97 -7.06 -4.58
CA ILE A 39 14.61 -5.75 -4.76
C ILE A 39 15.18 -5.27 -3.43
N LYS A 40 16.44 -4.84 -3.47
CA LYS A 40 17.07 -4.10 -2.39
C LYS A 40 16.97 -2.60 -2.64
N ILE A 41 15.96 -1.95 -2.06
CA ILE A 41 15.65 -0.53 -2.33
C ILE A 41 16.57 0.46 -1.58
N VAL A 42 17.33 -0.03 -0.60
CA VAL A 42 18.37 0.73 0.11
C VAL A 42 19.69 -0.05 0.06
N PRO A 43 20.80 0.53 -0.42
CA PRO A 43 22.05 -0.21 -0.64
C PRO A 43 22.68 -0.71 0.66
N ASP A 44 22.68 0.10 1.71
CA ASP A 44 23.25 -0.24 3.01
C ASP A 44 22.17 -0.85 3.92
N PRO A 45 22.33 -2.10 4.40
CA PRO A 45 21.38 -2.68 5.33
C PRO A 45 21.31 -1.93 6.66
N LEU A 46 20.17 -2.02 7.34
CA LEU A 46 20.03 -1.51 8.71
C LEU A 46 20.93 -2.32 9.64
N THR A 47 21.79 -1.58 10.33
CA THR A 47 22.64 -2.04 11.43
C THR A 47 22.25 -1.25 12.69
N GLY A 48 22.93 -1.49 13.82
CA GLY A 48 22.62 -0.79 15.07
C GLY A 48 22.99 0.69 15.09
N ASP A 49 23.94 1.09 14.25
CA ASP A 49 24.60 2.41 14.26
C ASP A 49 24.12 3.34 13.14
N ASN A 50 23.47 2.83 12.09
CA ASN A 50 23.12 3.61 10.90
C ASN A 50 21.61 3.96 10.78
N TYR A 51 20.80 3.76 11.84
CA TYR A 51 19.34 3.88 11.78
C TYR A 51 18.83 5.18 11.16
N GLN A 52 19.41 6.34 11.51
CA GLN A 52 18.94 7.62 10.97
C GLN A 52 19.12 7.73 9.45
N SER A 53 20.30 7.35 8.95
CA SER A 53 20.62 7.35 7.52
C SER A 53 19.80 6.30 6.77
N TRP A 54 19.65 5.10 7.34
CA TRP A 54 18.82 4.03 6.79
C TRP A 54 17.36 4.45 6.71
N ARG A 55 16.78 4.98 7.80
CA ARG A 55 15.38 5.44 7.87
C ARG A 55 15.10 6.50 6.82
N ARG A 56 15.99 7.48 6.66
CA ARG A 56 15.83 8.52 5.63
C ARG A 56 15.84 7.93 4.22
N SER A 57 16.76 7.01 3.94
CA SER A 57 16.88 6.35 2.63
C SER A 57 15.67 5.46 2.34
N MET A 58 15.25 4.66 3.31
CA MET A 58 14.08 3.78 3.22
C MET A 58 12.79 4.58 2.99
N THR A 59 12.57 5.64 3.78
CA THR A 59 11.42 6.54 3.62
C THR A 59 11.37 7.16 2.22
N THR A 60 12.52 7.61 1.72
CA THR A 60 12.64 8.21 0.38
C THR A 60 12.34 7.20 -0.72
N ALA A 61 12.92 6.00 -0.63
CA ALA A 61 12.70 4.94 -1.60
C ALA A 61 11.22 4.50 -1.66
N LEU A 62 10.59 4.27 -0.50
CA LEU A 62 9.18 3.90 -0.44
C LEU A 62 8.26 5.03 -0.92
N SER A 63 8.59 6.29 -0.63
CA SER A 63 7.85 7.44 -1.13
C SER A 63 7.91 7.54 -2.66
N ALA A 64 9.09 7.36 -3.26
CA ALA A 64 9.26 7.36 -4.71
C ALA A 64 8.46 6.25 -5.41
N LYS A 65 8.18 5.15 -4.70
CA LYS A 65 7.35 4.03 -5.19
C LYS A 65 5.87 4.14 -4.82
N ASN A 66 5.44 5.22 -4.17
CA ASN A 66 4.08 5.42 -3.66
C ASN A 66 3.64 4.33 -2.65
N LYS A 67 4.56 3.88 -1.80
CA LYS A 67 4.34 2.78 -0.84
C LYS A 67 4.59 3.18 0.62
N LEU A 68 4.99 4.42 0.89
CA LEU A 68 5.22 4.92 2.24
C LEU A 68 3.98 4.80 3.16
N GLY A 69 2.78 4.88 2.56
CA GLY A 69 1.52 4.79 3.29
C GLY A 69 1.28 3.47 4.03
N PHE A 70 1.91 2.39 3.58
CA PHE A 70 1.82 1.07 4.23
C PHE A 70 2.64 1.00 5.52
N VAL A 71 3.74 1.77 5.60
CA VAL A 71 4.63 1.79 6.77
C VAL A 71 4.16 2.79 7.83
N ASN A 72 3.73 3.98 7.40
CA ASN A 72 3.23 4.99 8.35
C ASN A 72 1.75 4.76 8.76
N GLY A 73 1.07 3.81 8.12
CA GLY A 73 -0.32 3.45 8.40
C GLY A 73 -1.38 4.39 7.81
N THR A 74 -1.02 5.32 6.92
CA THR A 74 -2.03 6.13 6.20
C THR A 74 -2.83 5.30 5.19
N ILE A 75 -2.32 4.12 4.81
CA ILE A 75 -3.04 3.11 4.04
C ILE A 75 -3.30 1.93 4.98
N SER A 76 -4.45 1.94 5.62
CA SER A 76 -4.86 0.89 6.55
C SER A 76 -5.32 -0.37 5.84
N GLN A 77 -5.10 -1.52 6.48
CA GLN A 77 -5.71 -2.78 6.09
C GLN A 77 -7.25 -2.64 6.08
N PRO A 78 -7.94 -3.07 5.01
CA PRO A 78 -9.39 -3.16 5.02
C PRO A 78 -9.90 -4.09 6.13
N ASN A 79 -10.98 -3.70 6.82
CA ASN A 79 -11.53 -4.47 7.94
C ASN A 79 -12.30 -5.73 7.49
N ASP A 80 -12.74 -5.75 6.23
CA ASP A 80 -13.53 -6.82 5.65
C ASP A 80 -12.69 -7.57 4.61
N GLU A 81 -12.46 -8.86 4.83
CA GLU A 81 -11.72 -9.71 3.90
C GLU A 81 -12.44 -9.92 2.56
N SER A 82 -13.75 -9.67 2.51
CA SER A 82 -14.53 -9.71 1.27
C SER A 82 -14.39 -8.45 0.42
N ASP A 83 -13.75 -7.38 0.95
CA ASP A 83 -13.44 -6.18 0.19
C ASP A 83 -12.45 -6.53 -0.94
N PRO A 84 -12.76 -6.22 -2.20
CA PRO A 84 -11.83 -6.39 -3.31
C PRO A 84 -10.45 -5.78 -3.07
N LEU A 85 -10.36 -4.69 -2.30
CA LEU A 85 -9.11 -4.02 -1.96
C LEU A 85 -8.28 -4.79 -0.92
N PHE A 86 -8.84 -5.76 -0.20
CA PHE A 86 -8.12 -6.53 0.80
C PHE A 86 -6.94 -7.29 0.18
N LEU A 87 -7.19 -8.01 -0.92
CA LEU A 87 -6.15 -8.76 -1.62
C LEU A 87 -5.08 -7.84 -2.23
N ASP A 88 -5.48 -6.68 -2.75
CA ASP A 88 -4.55 -5.70 -3.31
C ASP A 88 -3.69 -5.03 -2.23
N TRP A 89 -4.29 -4.72 -1.09
CA TRP A 89 -3.58 -4.23 0.08
C TRP A 89 -2.57 -5.27 0.57
N GLN A 90 -2.99 -6.53 0.70
CA GLN A 90 -2.14 -7.62 1.16
C GLN A 90 -0.92 -7.81 0.24
N ARG A 91 -1.13 -7.86 -1.08
CA ARG A 91 -0.04 -7.96 -2.06
C ARG A 91 0.97 -6.83 -1.93
N CYS A 92 0.50 -5.59 -1.75
CA CYS A 92 1.38 -4.45 -1.58
C CYS A 92 2.12 -4.47 -0.23
N ASN A 93 1.42 -4.86 0.84
CA ASN A 93 2.02 -5.02 2.16
C ASN A 93 3.15 -6.07 2.13
N ASP A 94 2.92 -7.24 1.55
CA ASP A 94 3.91 -8.32 1.47
C ASP A 94 5.15 -7.91 0.66
N LEU A 95 4.93 -7.14 -0.41
CA LEU A 95 6.01 -6.59 -1.22
C LEU A 95 6.83 -5.54 -0.45
N VAL A 96 6.18 -4.63 0.28
CA VAL A 96 6.85 -3.65 1.13
C VAL A 96 7.62 -4.34 2.25
N LEU A 97 7.02 -5.35 2.89
CA LEU A 97 7.68 -6.17 3.90
C LEU A 97 8.94 -6.83 3.34
N SER A 98 8.87 -7.39 2.14
CA SER A 98 10.02 -7.98 1.44
C SER A 98 11.14 -6.96 1.19
N TRP A 99 10.80 -5.74 0.76
CA TRP A 99 11.80 -4.69 0.53
C TRP A 99 12.45 -4.19 1.82
N ILE A 100 11.66 -4.02 2.89
CA ILE A 100 12.20 -3.62 4.19
C ILE A 100 13.16 -4.69 4.70
N THR A 101 12.70 -5.95 4.74
CA THR A 101 13.45 -7.08 5.27
C THR A 101 14.74 -7.38 4.50
N ASN A 102 14.74 -7.23 3.17
CA ASN A 102 15.95 -7.32 2.34
C ASN A 102 16.99 -6.22 2.61
N CYS A 103 16.57 -5.13 3.25
CA CYS A 103 17.42 -4.03 3.66
C CYS A 103 17.77 -4.09 5.16
N LEU A 104 17.61 -5.23 5.83
CA LEU A 104 18.02 -5.44 7.23
C LEU A 104 19.28 -6.30 7.31
N SER A 105 20.11 -6.06 8.33
CA SER A 105 21.14 -7.02 8.72
C SER A 105 20.49 -8.32 9.23
N ARG A 106 21.22 -9.44 9.14
CA ARG A 106 20.69 -10.76 9.56
C ARG A 106 20.19 -10.78 11.01
N GLN A 107 20.89 -10.06 11.89
CA GLN A 107 20.54 -9.95 13.29
C GLN A 107 19.17 -9.27 13.46
N ILE A 108 18.96 -8.11 12.83
CA ILE A 108 17.69 -7.38 12.92
C ILE A 108 16.57 -8.14 12.19
N TYR A 109 16.85 -8.69 11.01
CA TYR A 109 15.90 -9.52 10.26
C TYR A 109 15.29 -10.63 11.13
N SER A 110 16.12 -11.33 11.91
CA SER A 110 15.64 -12.41 12.78
C SER A 110 14.65 -11.96 13.86
N THR A 111 14.69 -10.69 14.26
CA THR A 111 13.77 -10.12 15.26
C THR A 111 12.41 -9.74 14.70
N VAL A 112 12.31 -9.50 13.39
CA VAL A 112 11.09 -9.03 12.71
C VAL A 112 10.47 -10.07 11.77
N LEU A 113 11.06 -11.28 11.70
CA LEU A 113 10.64 -12.35 10.78
C LEU A 113 9.16 -12.74 10.92
N TYR A 114 8.59 -12.59 12.11
CA TYR A 114 7.22 -12.99 12.43
C TYR A 114 6.19 -11.87 12.24
N LEU A 115 6.62 -10.68 11.81
CA LEU A 115 5.72 -9.57 11.55
C LEU A 115 5.09 -9.75 10.17
N TYR A 116 3.77 -9.57 10.11
CA TYR A 116 3.00 -9.73 8.88
C TYR A 116 2.64 -8.38 8.24
N ILE A 117 2.82 -7.27 8.97
CA ILE A 117 2.40 -5.95 8.52
C ILE A 117 3.61 -5.02 8.47
N ALA A 118 3.82 -4.35 7.33
CA ALA A 118 4.95 -3.44 7.14
C ALA A 118 4.99 -2.27 8.14
N LYS A 119 3.84 -1.88 8.69
CA LYS A 119 3.71 -0.86 9.74
C LYS A 119 4.36 -1.26 11.06
N GLU A 120 4.47 -2.56 11.34
CA GLU A 120 4.96 -3.08 12.63
C GLU A 120 6.48 -3.28 12.64
N VAL A 121 7.13 -3.21 11.46
CA VAL A 121 8.59 -3.34 11.30
C VAL A 121 9.32 -2.06 11.67
#